data_AF-A0A1G3YQG2-F1
#
_entry.id   AF-A0A1G3YQG2-F1
#
_cell.length_a   1.000
_cell.length_b   1.000
_cell.length_c   1.000
_cell.angle_alpha   90.00
_cell.angle_beta   90.00
_cell.angle_gamma   90.00
#
_symmetry.space_group_name_H-M   'P 1'
#
loop_
_entity.id
_entity.type
_entity.pdbx_description
1 polymer ?
#
loop_
_entity_poly.entity_id
_entity_poly.type
_entity_poly.pdbx_seq_one_letter_code
_entity_poly.pdbx_strand_id
1 'polypeptide(L)' 'MATSRFRFGDDFTPAEYAETEALPPEETGAEFSAAINGLGGGIVSCLPSVRVKEKKVTTVGLGDAFVGGFLPALVKR' A
#
# COMPACT_ATOMS: atom_id res chain seq x y z
N MET A 1 -2.63 1.31 -4.14
CA MET A 1 -3.51 0.65 -5.14
C MET A 1 -3.88 -0.77 -4.71
N ALA A 2 -2.90 -1.62 -4.34
CA ALA A 2 -3.18 -2.98 -3.83
C ALA A 2 -4.22 -3.04 -2.70
N THR A 3 -4.11 -2.18 -1.67
CA THR A 3 -5.06 -2.21 -0.55
C THR A 3 -6.48 -1.82 -0.96
N SER A 4 -6.65 -0.90 -1.91
CA SER A 4 -7.98 -0.55 -2.44
C SER A 4 -8.61 -1.76 -3.14
N ARG A 5 -7.81 -2.49 -3.92
CA ARG A 5 -8.24 -3.74 -4.55
C ARG A 5 -8.55 -4.85 -3.56
N PHE A 6 -7.80 -4.94 -2.46
CA PHE A 6 -8.09 -5.85 -1.36
C PHE A 6 -9.46 -5.55 -0.71
N ARG A 7 -9.77 -4.27 -0.49
CA ARG A 7 -11.01 -3.80 0.15
C ARG A 7 -12.24 -3.92 -0.74
N PHE A 8 -12.11 -3.56 -2.03
CA PHE A 8 -13.25 -3.30 -2.92
C PHE A 8 -13.29 -4.20 -4.16
N GLY A 9 -12.27 -5.02 -4.40
CA GLY A 9 -12.17 -5.84 -5.61
C GLY A 9 -11.64 -5.04 -6.80
N ASP A 10 -11.96 -5.48 -8.03
CA ASP A 10 -11.37 -4.91 -9.25
C ASP A 10 -12.01 -3.58 -9.69
N ASP A 11 -13.27 -3.34 -9.34
CA ASP A 11 -14.08 -2.20 -9.82
C ASP A 11 -14.09 -1.00 -8.85
N PHE A 12 -13.00 -0.76 -8.11
CA PHE A 12 -12.93 0.36 -7.18
C PHE A 12 -12.76 1.70 -7.89
N THR A 13 -13.37 2.73 -7.32
CA THR A 13 -13.40 4.10 -7.83
C THR A 13 -12.23 4.93 -7.32
N PRO A 14 -11.93 6.08 -7.96
CA PRO A 14 -10.93 7.03 -7.45
C PRO A 14 -11.25 7.55 -6.03
N ALA A 15 -12.53 7.64 -5.66
CA ALA A 15 -12.94 8.06 -4.32
C ALA A 15 -12.59 6.98 -3.28
N GLU A 16 -12.87 5.72 -3.58
CA GLU A 16 -12.51 4.57 -2.72
C GLU A 16 -10.98 4.38 -2.63
N TYR A 17 -10.26 4.72 -3.70
CA TYR A 17 -8.80 4.80 -3.68
C TYR A 17 -8.31 5.82 -2.66
N ALA A 18 -8.79 7.06 -2.76
CA ALA A 18 -8.43 8.14 -1.83
C ALA A 18 -8.86 7.85 -0.39
N GLU A 19 -10.03 7.23 -0.20
CA GLU A 19 -10.50 6.78 1.12
C GLU A 19 -9.53 5.74 1.72
N THR A 20 -9.04 4.81 0.90
CA THR A 20 -8.06 3.82 1.34
C THR A 20 -6.72 4.45 1.69
N GLU A 21 -6.27 5.44 0.92
CA GLU A 21 -5.02 6.16 1.19
C GLU A 21 -5.08 6.96 2.50
N ALA A 22 -6.25 7.47 2.86
CA ALA A 22 -6.48 8.20 4.11
C ALA A 22 -6.59 7.30 5.36
N LEU A 23 -6.55 5.97 5.20
CA LEU A 23 -6.60 5.06 6.35
C LEU A 23 -5.31 5.14 7.18
N PRO A 24 -5.40 4.92 8.51
CA PRO A 24 -4.22 4.93 9.36
C PRO A 24 -3.27 3.79 8.97
N PRO A 25 -1.95 3.98 9.16
CA PRO A 25 -0.98 2.92 8.95
C PRO A 25 -1.26 1.72 9.87
N GLU A 26 -0.89 0.53 9.40
CA GLU A 26 -0.80 -0.66 10.24
C GLU A 26 0.33 -0.47 11.26
N GLU A 27 0.06 -0.74 12.53
CA GLU A 27 0.91 -0.30 13.64
C GLU A 27 2.21 -1.09 13.71
N THR A 28 2.16 -2.41 13.55
CA THR A 28 3.36 -3.25 13.52
C THR A 28 4.21 -2.93 12.30
N GLY A 29 3.60 -2.69 11.14
CA GLY A 29 4.26 -2.25 9.92
C GLY A 29 4.90 -0.86 10.06
N ALA A 30 4.25 0.05 10.78
CA ALA A 30 4.78 1.39 11.02
C ALA A 30 6.07 1.32 11.86
N GLU A 31 6.05 0.57 12.97
CA GLU A 31 7.21 0.33 13.81
C GLU A 31 8.36 -0.33 13.03
N PHE A 32 8.05 -1.37 12.26
CA PHE A 32 9.03 -2.07 11.42
C PHE A 32 9.66 -1.11 10.38
N SER A 33 8.83 -0.35 9.67
CA SER A 33 9.30 0.56 8.63
C SER A 33 10.21 1.65 9.19
N ALA A 34 9.89 2.20 10.36
CA ALA A 34 10.71 3.18 11.05
C ALA A 34 12.09 2.61 11.42
N ALA A 35 12.13 1.39 11.96
CA ALA A 35 13.38 0.72 12.31
C ALA A 35 14.27 0.47 11.08
N ILE A 36 13.69 -0.06 10.00
CA ILE A 36 14.42 -0.35 8.75
C ILE A 36 14.95 0.94 8.10
N ASN A 37 14.14 1.99 8.03
CA ASN A 37 14.57 3.27 7.49
C ASN A 37 15.70 3.90 8.32
N GLY A 38 15.66 3.77 9.65
CA GLY A 38 16.72 4.23 10.55
C GLY A 38 18.05 3.50 10.34
N LEU A 39 18.01 2.18 10.11
CA LEU A 39 19.20 1.39 9.81
C LEU A 39 19.76 1.68 8.40
N GLY A 40 18.88 2.00 7.45
CA GLY A 40 19.21 2.09 6.03
C GLY A 40 19.89 3.39 5.59
N GLY A 41 20.20 4.33 6.48
CA GLY A 41 21.04 5.50 6.17
C GLY A 41 20.65 6.33 4.93
N GLY A 42 19.36 6.35 4.56
CA GLY A 42 18.85 7.06 3.39
C GLY A 42 18.93 6.32 2.05
N ILE A 43 19.45 5.09 2.01
CA ILE A 43 19.46 4.23 0.81
C ILE A 43 18.32 3.19 0.80
N VAL A 44 17.59 3.06 1.91
CA VAL A 44 16.42 2.20 2.04
C VAL A 44 15.17 3.06 2.16
N SER A 45 14.10 2.64 1.48
CA SER A 45 12.75 3.16 1.65
C SER A 45 11.80 2.02 2.00
N CYS A 46 11.31 2.03 3.23
CA CYS A 46 10.32 1.10 3.75
C CYS A 46 9.07 1.90 4.17
N LEU A 47 7.89 1.47 3.74
CA LEU A 47 6.62 2.11 4.05
C LEU A 47 5.66 1.08 4.65
N PRO A 48 4.88 1.44 5.67
CA PRO A 48 3.82 0.57 6.18
C PRO A 48 2.66 0.52 5.18
N SER A 49 1.91 -0.58 5.20
CA SER A 49 0.57 -0.60 4.59
C SER A 49 -0.44 0.07 5.52
N VAL A 50 -1.65 0.32 5.02
CA VAL A 50 -2.76 0.87 5.82
C VAL A 50 -3.56 -0.23 6.51
N ARG A 51 -4.13 0.09 7.67
CA ARG A 51 -4.97 -0.80 8.47
C ARG A 51 -6.36 -0.92 7.86
N VAL A 52 -6.77 -2.14 7.55
CA VAL A 52 -8.07 -2.48 6.96
C VAL A 52 -8.82 -3.50 7.82
N LYS A 53 -10.15 -3.53 7.75
CA LYS A 53 -11.02 -4.42 8.58
C LYS A 53 -11.78 -5.46 7.75
N GLU A 54 -11.66 -5.38 6.43
CA GLU A 54 -12.37 -6.18 5.44
C GLU A 54 -11.94 -7.65 5.56
N LYS A 55 -12.93 -8.55 5.64
CA LYS A 55 -12.71 -9.99 5.85
C LYS A 55 -13.01 -10.85 4.63
N LYS A 56 -13.77 -10.32 3.67
CA LYS A 56 -14.17 -11.01 2.44
C LYS A 56 -13.45 -10.35 1.26
N VAL A 57 -12.22 -10.79 1.03
CA VAL A 57 -11.21 -10.03 0.29
C VAL A 57 -10.62 -10.85 -0.85
N THR A 58 -10.12 -10.17 -1.88
CA THR A 58 -9.32 -10.81 -2.93
C THR A 58 -7.83 -10.69 -2.62
N THR A 59 -7.08 -11.78 -2.78
CA THR A 59 -5.63 -11.83 -2.58
C THR A 59 -4.87 -12.10 -3.87
N VAL A 60 -5.53 -12.66 -4.89
CA VAL A 60 -4.94 -12.95 -6.20
C VAL A 60 -4.65 -11.63 -6.92
N GLY A 61 -3.40 -11.38 -7.33
CA GLY A 61 -3.02 -10.20 -8.12
C GLY A 61 -2.74 -8.93 -7.30
N LEU A 62 -2.69 -9.01 -5.96
CA LEU A 62 -2.32 -7.85 -5.14
C LEU A 62 -0.87 -7.38 -5.36
N GLY A 63 0.05 -8.30 -5.71
CA GLY A 63 1.43 -7.96 -6.06
C GLY A 63 1.49 -7.10 -7.32
N ASP A 64 0.76 -7.48 -8.36
CA ASP A 64 0.67 -6.71 -9.61
C ASP A 64 0.02 -5.35 -9.37
N ALA A 65 -1.06 -5.32 -8.57
CA ALA A 65 -1.70 -4.07 -8.17
C ALA A 65 -0.83 -3.20 -7.24
N PHE A 66 0.15 -3.77 -6.53
CA PHE A 66 1.12 -3.00 -5.76
C PHE A 66 2.13 -2.34 -6.70
N VAL A 67 2.82 -3.15 -7.53
CA VAL A 67 3.85 -2.66 -8.46
C VAL A 67 3.26 -1.70 -9.48
N GLY A 68 2.16 -2.05 -10.13
CA GLY A 68 1.48 -1.21 -11.11
C GLY A 68 1.00 0.13 -10.54
N GLY A 69 0.83 0.23 -9.22
CA GLY A 69 0.37 1.44 -8.54
C GLY A 69 1.46 2.50 -8.36
N PHE A 70 2.71 2.09 -8.12
CA PHE A 70 3.81 3.04 -7.92
C PHE A 70 4.76 3.12 -9.12
N LEU A 71 4.84 2.09 -9.96
CA LEU A 71 5.78 2.04 -11.08
C LEU A 71 5.64 3.25 -12.02
N PRO A 72 4.43 3.73 -12.39
CA PRO A 72 4.29 4.93 -13.24
C PRO A 72 4.91 6.19 -12.65
N ALA A 73 5.02 6.30 -11.32
CA ALA A 73 5.66 7.43 -10.64
C ALA A 73 7.20 7.33 -10.65
N LEU A 74 7.77 6.15 -10.90
CA LEU A 74 9.21 5.91 -10.92
C LEU A 74 9.83 5.90 -12.32
N VAL A 75 9.01 5.69 -13.35
CA VAL A 75 9.47 5.74 -14.74
C VAL A 75 9.66 7.20 -15.17
N LYS A 76 10.90 7.59 -15.48
CA LYS A 76 11.18 8.87 -16.15
C LYS A 76 10.60 8.82 -17.56
N ARG A 77 9.86 9.85 -17.96
CA ARG A 77 9.51 10.09 -19.36
C ARG A 77 10.71 10.62 -20.12
#